data_AF-A0A6S6RVI8-F1
#
_entry.id   AF-A0A6S6RVI8-F1
#
_cell.length_a   1.000
_cell.length_b   1.000
_cell.length_c   1.000
_cell.angle_alpha   90.00
_cell.angle_beta   90.00
_cell.angle_gamma   90.00
#
_symmetry.space_group_name_H-M   'P 1'
#
loop_
_entity.id
_entity.type
_entity.pdbx_description
1 polymer ?
#
loop_
_entity_poly.entity_id
_entity_poly.type
_entity_poly.pdbx_seq_one_letter_code
_entity_poly.pdbx_strand_id
1 'polypeptide(L)' 'MSTMNISEYAQHTAVNRKTISRWIKSEKYIVMLNGEIDVESSDKNLKQYRDNHDLRTPNAKKKPETH' A
#
# COMPACT_ATOMS: atom_id res chain seq x y z
N MET A 1 -2.03 14.92 -10.64
CA MET A 1 -2.53 14.60 -9.29
C MET A 1 -3.85 13.86 -9.43
N SER A 2 -3.81 12.55 -9.19
CA SER A 2 -5.02 11.71 -9.17
C SER A 2 -5.28 11.34 -7.72
N THR A 3 -6.51 11.54 -7.27
CA THR A 3 -6.96 11.11 -5.96
C THR A 3 -7.87 9.89 -6.09
N MET A 4 -7.86 9.04 -5.07
CA MET A 4 -8.70 7.84 -4.99
C MET A 4 -9.31 7.71 -3.61
N ASN A 5 -10.49 7.11 -3.52
CA ASN A 5 -11.01 6.68 -2.23
C ASN A 5 -10.26 5.42 -1.74
N ILE A 6 -10.48 5.07 -0.47
CA ILE A 6 -9.84 3.90 0.17
C ILE A 6 -10.10 2.59 -0.60
N SER A 7 -11.28 2.45 -1.21
CA SER A 7 -11.68 1.23 -1.92
C SER A 7 -10.94 1.08 -3.25
N GLU A 8 -10.84 2.17 -4.00
CA GLU A 8 -10.13 2.25 -5.27
C GLU A 8 -8.63 2.06 -5.05
N TYR A 9 -8.06 2.77 -4.09
CA TYR A 9 -6.63 2.67 -3.81
C TYR A 9 -6.23 1.28 -3.29
N ALA A 10 -7.11 0.61 -2.54
CA ALA A 10 -6.92 -0.78 -2.13
C ALA A 10 -6.88 -1.74 -3.34
N GLN A 11 -7.75 -1.53 -4.35
CA GLN A 11 -7.72 -2.30 -5.58
C GLN A 11 -6.45 -2.02 -6.40
N HIS A 12 -6.07 -0.74 -6.52
CA HIS A 12 -4.85 -0.29 -7.20
C HIS A 12 -3.58 -0.95 -6.65
N THR A 13 -3.47 -1.03 -5.31
CA THR A 13 -2.30 -1.61 -4.63
C THR A 13 -2.42 -3.12 -4.36
N ALA A 14 -3.51 -3.75 -4.81
CA ALA A 14 -3.85 -5.16 -4.57
C ALA A 14 -3.80 -5.56 -3.07
N VAL A 15 -4.29 -4.68 -2.19
CA VAL A 15 -4.41 -4.94 -0.75
C VAL A 15 -5.84 -4.77 -0.26
N ASN A 16 -6.12 -5.22 0.96
CA ASN A 16 -7.43 -5.01 1.57
C ASN A 16 -7.63 -3.57 2.03
N ARG A 17 -8.87 -3.07 1.98
CA ARG A 17 -9.26 -1.73 2.51
C ARG A 17 -8.85 -1.53 3.97
N LYS A 18 -8.92 -2.59 4.79
CA LYS A 18 -8.46 -2.58 6.19
C LYS A 18 -6.97 -2.30 6.32
N THR A 19 -6.15 -2.72 5.35
CA THR A 19 -4.71 -2.42 5.31
C THR A 19 -4.49 -0.94 5.06
N ILE A 20 -5.18 -0.36 4.06
CA ILE A 20 -5.13 1.09 3.79
C ILE A 20 -5.58 1.89 5.03
N SER A 21 -6.68 1.48 5.66
CA SER A 21 -7.16 2.13 6.90
C SER A 21 -6.13 2.06 8.04
N ARG A 22 -5.40 0.94 8.16
CA ARG A 22 -4.33 0.79 9.16
C ARG A 22 -3.13 1.69 8.85
N TRP A 23 -2.76 1.81 7.58
CA TRP A 23 -1.69 2.69 7.14
C TRP A 23 -2.02 4.15 7.42
N ILE A 24 -3.25 4.58 7.11
CA ILE A 24 -3.75 5.93 7.46
C ILE A 24 -3.70 6.14 8.98
N LYS A 25 -4.24 5.21 9.79
CA LYS A 25 -4.22 5.30 11.26
C LYS A 25 -2.82 5.32 11.87
N SER A 26 -1.86 4.70 11.20
CA SER A 26 -0.47 4.66 11.65
C SER A 26 0.34 5.83 11.08
N GLU A 27 -0.29 6.72 10.31
CA GLU A 27 0.35 7.82 9.58
C GLU A 27 1.51 7.33 8.69
N LYS A 28 1.33 6.16 8.07
CA LYS A 28 2.33 5.51 7.21
C LYS A 28 1.85 5.44 5.77
N TYR A 29 2.76 5.71 4.85
CA TYR A 29 2.67 5.52 3.39
C TYR A 29 1.60 6.37 2.68
N ILE A 30 0.38 6.44 3.20
CA ILE A 30 -0.76 7.10 2.59
C ILE A 30 -0.70 8.61 2.83
N VAL A 31 -0.78 9.37 1.75
CA VAL A 31 -0.93 10.82 1.76
C VAL A 31 -2.38 11.14 1.42
N MET A 32 -3.02 11.94 2.28
CA MET A 32 -4.40 12.38 2.06
C MET A 32 -4.40 13.80 1.47
N LEU A 33 -5.19 14.03 0.42
CA LEU A 33 -5.40 15.31 -0.22
C LEU A 33 -6.91 15.55 -0.34
N ASN A 34 -7.40 16.63 0.27
CA ASN A 34 -8.83 17.03 0.24
C ASN A 34 -9.82 15.93 0.65
N GLY A 35 -9.41 15.03 1.56
CA GLY A 35 -10.26 13.93 2.04
C GLY A 35 -10.17 12.64 1.21
N GLU A 36 -9.36 12.62 0.15
CA GLU A 36 -9.08 11.44 -0.66
C GLU A 36 -7.58 11.08 -0.60
N ILE A 37 -7.20 9.91 -1.09
CA ILE A 37 -5.81 9.46 -1.13
C ILE A 37 -5.13 10.05 -2.37
N ASP A 38 -4.05 10.80 -2.18
CA ASP A 38 -3.16 11.19 -3.27
C ASP A 38 -2.37 9.96 -3.73
N VAL A 39 -2.73 9.43 -4.90
CA VAL A 39 -2.19 8.18 -5.43
C VAL A 39 -0.69 8.28 -5.68
N GLU A 40 -0.24 9.39 -6.25
CA GLU A 40 1.14 9.55 -6.70
C GLU A 40 2.11 9.62 -5.53
N SER A 41 1.78 10.46 -4.53
CA SER A 41 2.56 10.59 -3.30
C SER A 41 2.52 9.30 -2.47
N SER A 42 1.35 8.65 -2.40
CA SER A 42 1.19 7.40 -1.64
C SER A 42 1.96 6.24 -2.26
N ASP A 43 1.94 6.09 -3.59
CA ASP A 43 2.69 5.04 -4.29
C ASP A 43 4.19 5.23 -4.16
N LYS A 44 4.67 6.49 -4.24
CA LYS A 44 6.09 6.81 -4.03
C LYS A 44 6.55 6.41 -2.63
N ASN A 45 5.79 6.78 -1.61
CA ASN A 45 6.07 6.39 -0.23
C ASN A 45 6.00 4.87 -0.05
N LEU A 46 4.95 4.24 -0.60
CA LEU A 46 4.78 2.80 -0.49
C LEU A 46 5.97 2.05 -1.11
N LYS A 47 6.40 2.44 -2.31
CA LYS A 47 7.59 1.87 -2.97
C LYS A 47 8.88 2.09 -2.17
N GLN A 48 9.07 3.27 -1.59
CA GLN A 48 10.28 3.60 -0.83
C GLN A 48 10.40 2.79 0.48
N TYR A 49 9.28 2.58 1.17
CA TYR A 49 9.31 2.07 2.55
C TYR A 49 8.78 0.63 2.71
N ARG A 50 7.90 0.14 1.83
CA ARG A 50 7.37 -1.24 1.90
C ARG A 50 8.47 -2.27 1.61
N ASP A 51 9.28 -2.03 0.59
CA ASP A 51 10.34 -2.98 0.20
C ASP A 51 11.51 -2.98 1.18
N ASN A 52 11.76 -1.86 1.86
CA ASN A 52 12.88 -1.75 2.81
C ASN A 52 12.54 -2.21 4.25
N HIS A 53 11.27 -2.17 4.68
CA HIS A 53 10.91 -2.38 6.09
C HIS A 53 9.71 -3.30 6.34
N ASP A 54 8.97 -3.74 5.32
CA ASP A 54 7.84 -4.66 5.54
C ASP A 54 8.31 -6.13 5.51
N LEU A 55 8.42 -6.73 6.70
CA LEU A 55 8.72 -8.16 6.92
C LEU A 55 7.67 -9.11 6.29
N ARG A 56 6.58 -8.60 5.70
CA ARG A 56 5.59 -9.40 4.96
C ARG A 56 5.96 -9.62 3.50
N THR A 57 6.88 -8.83 2.94
CA THR A 57 7.36 -8.94 1.55
C THR A 57 8.15 -10.24 1.24
N PRO A 58 8.96 -10.84 2.14
CA PRO A 58 9.66 -12.09 1.83
C PRO A 58 8.73 -13.30 1.66
N ASN A 59 7.47 -13.26 2.12
CA ASN A 59 6.54 -14.39 2.00
C ASN A 59 5.80 -14.48 0.65
N ALA A 60 6.00 -13.53 -0.27
CA ALA A 60 5.41 -13.58 -1.62
C ALA A 60 6.30 -14.31 -2.66
N LYS A 61 7.50 -14.76 -2.29
CA LYS A 61 8.27 -15.70 -3.12
C LYS A 61 7.72 -17.10 -2.87
N LYS A 62 6.76 -17.53 -3.70
CA LYS A 62 6.41 -18.95 -3.83
C LYS A 62 7.71 -19.76 -3.92
N LYS A 63 7.92 -20.71 -3.02
CA LYS A 63 8.90 -21.77 -3.26
C LYS A 63 8.48 -22.47 -4.55
N PRO A 64 9.35 -22.69 -5.55
CA PRO A 64 9.07 -23.75 -6.52
C PRO A 64 9.01 -25.05 -5.72
N GLU A 65 7.84 -25.69 -5.69
CA GLU A 65 7.73 -27.07 -5.23
C GLU A 65 8.57 -27.92 -6.20
N THR A 66 9.63 -28.51 -5.69
CA THR A 66 10.39 -29.55 -6.40
C THR A 66 10.26 -30.81 -5.55
N HIS A 67 9.47 -31.76 -6.03
CA HIS A 67 9.56 -33.16 -5.64
C HIS A 67 9.20 -34.03 -6.85
#